data_AF-A0A2P2J8E3-F1
#
_entry.id   AF-A0A2P2J8E3-F1
#
_cell.length_a   1.000
_cell.length_b   1.000
_cell.length_c   1.000
_cell.angle_alpha   90.00
_cell.angle_beta   90.00
_cell.angle_gamma   90.00
#
_symmetry.space_group_name_H-M   'P 1'
#
loop_
_entity.id
_entity.type
_entity.pdbx_description
1 polymer ?
#
loop_
_entity_poly.entity_id
_entity_poly.type
_entity_poly.pdbx_seq_one_letter_code
_entity_poly.pdbx_strand_id
1 'polypeptide(L)'
;MASHHYITSNGEAKQAPAQTWSASFKSRKPKPNANALALSRPSSDVDEIMNLLHGSDPVRVELNRLENEVRDKDRELGEALAEIKSSKNLERLKEKAVEELADELERVDEKLKATEALLESKNLEIKKINDEKKAALAAQFAAEATLRRVHAAQKDDEMPPIEAIITPLEAELKLARLEVVKLQDDNRALDRLTKSKEAALLEAERAVQLALAKASLVDDLQNKNQELMKQIEICQEENKILDKMHRQKVAEVEKLMQTVHELEEAVLAGGAAANAVRDFQRKVQEMNEEKKTLEREVARAKVSVNRVATVVANEWKDGNDKVMPVKQWLEERRLLQVSHDSSDFLLQFTLMVNVSI
;
A
#
# COMPACT_ATOMS: atom_id res chain seq x y z
N MET A 1 -66.53 -13.73 -57.15
CA MET A 1 -67.18 -14.01 -55.85
C MET A 1 -66.07 -13.98 -54.80
N ALA A 2 -65.68 -12.80 -54.31
CA ALA A 2 -66.25 -12.11 -53.16
C ALA A 2 -66.20 -12.98 -51.89
N SER A 3 -65.20 -12.77 -51.03
CA SER A 3 -65.44 -12.13 -49.72
C SER A 3 -64.15 -11.89 -48.95
N HIS A 4 -64.03 -10.65 -48.49
CA HIS A 4 -63.12 -10.15 -47.48
C HIS A 4 -63.32 -10.83 -46.12
N HIS A 5 -62.28 -10.88 -45.29
CA HIS A 5 -62.42 -10.53 -43.88
C HIS A 5 -61.11 -9.94 -43.33
N TYR A 6 -61.11 -8.61 -43.23
CA TYR A 6 -60.32 -7.83 -42.29
C TYR A 6 -60.99 -7.93 -40.90
N ILE A 7 -60.20 -8.08 -39.83
CA ILE A 7 -60.61 -7.70 -38.48
C ILE A 7 -59.46 -6.92 -37.84
N THR A 8 -59.71 -5.62 -37.70
CA THR A 8 -59.06 -4.67 -36.79
C THR A 8 -59.83 -4.63 -35.47
N SER A 9 -59.15 -4.42 -34.33
CA SER A 9 -59.77 -3.87 -33.13
C SER A 9 -58.75 -3.15 -32.25
N ASN A 10 -58.81 -1.82 -32.28
CA ASN A 10 -58.19 -0.91 -31.33
C ASN A 10 -58.92 -0.95 -29.97
N GLY A 11 -58.17 -0.66 -28.90
CA GLY A 11 -58.72 -0.30 -27.59
C GLY A 11 -57.85 0.80 -26.98
N GLU A 12 -58.42 1.98 -26.88
CA GLU A 12 -57.81 3.26 -26.48
C GLU A 12 -58.19 3.58 -25.02
N ALA A 13 -57.25 4.06 -24.19
CA ALA A 13 -57.59 4.81 -22.98
C ALA A 13 -56.43 5.66 -22.40
N LYS A 14 -56.60 6.98 -22.55
CA LYS A 14 -56.52 8.06 -21.55
C LYS A 14 -55.21 8.43 -20.83
N GLN A 15 -54.88 9.72 -21.01
CA GLN A 15 -54.00 10.57 -20.22
C GLN A 15 -54.49 10.84 -18.78
N ALA A 16 -53.50 11.06 -17.89
CA ALA A 16 -53.28 12.23 -17.00
C ALA A 16 -52.86 11.82 -15.55
N PRO A 17 -52.38 12.73 -14.67
CA PRO A 17 -50.93 12.94 -14.41
C PRO A 17 -50.54 12.93 -12.90
N ALA A 18 -49.26 12.72 -12.55
CA ALA A 18 -48.68 13.10 -11.24
C ALA A 18 -47.14 12.98 -11.28
N GLN A 19 -46.40 14.09 -11.24
CA GLN A 19 -45.79 14.73 -10.06
C GLN A 19 -44.36 14.27 -9.70
N THR A 20 -43.41 15.18 -9.99
CA THR A 20 -42.36 15.72 -9.10
C THR A 20 -41.24 14.74 -8.65
N TRP A 21 -39.95 15.00 -8.88
CA TRP A 21 -39.22 16.12 -8.29
C TRP A 21 -38.10 16.68 -9.16
N SER A 22 -38.01 18.00 -9.10
CA SER A 22 -36.89 18.86 -9.45
C SER A 22 -35.84 18.85 -8.34
N ALA A 23 -34.56 18.69 -8.70
CA ALA A 23 -33.44 19.06 -7.82
C ALA A 23 -32.31 19.65 -8.65
N SER A 24 -32.39 20.96 -8.82
CA SER A 24 -31.30 21.84 -9.25
C SER A 24 -30.21 21.82 -8.19
N PHE A 25 -29.03 21.28 -8.51
CA PHE A 25 -27.86 21.39 -7.65
C PHE A 25 -27.35 22.83 -7.67
N LYS A 26 -27.77 23.61 -6.66
CA LYS A 26 -27.13 24.89 -6.30
C LYS A 26 -25.72 24.60 -5.80
N SER A 27 -24.71 25.09 -6.51
CA SER A 27 -23.35 25.23 -6.03
C SER A 27 -23.32 26.15 -4.80
N ARG A 28 -23.13 25.56 -3.62
CA ARG A 28 -22.98 26.28 -2.34
C ARG A 28 -21.56 26.83 -2.26
N LYS A 29 -21.41 28.16 -2.39
CA LYS A 29 -20.18 28.86 -1.98
C LYS A 29 -20.02 28.74 -0.45
N PRO A 30 -18.82 28.45 0.08
CA PRO A 30 -18.56 28.66 1.50
C PRO A 30 -18.35 30.15 1.76
N LYS A 31 -19.14 30.73 2.67
CA LYS A 31 -18.82 32.00 3.34
C LYS A 31 -17.76 31.72 4.42
N PRO A 32 -16.73 32.56 4.57
CA PRO A 32 -15.76 32.41 5.64
C PRO A 32 -16.38 32.78 6.98
N ASN A 33 -16.02 31.99 8.00
CA ASN A 33 -16.53 32.11 9.36
C ASN A 33 -15.87 33.32 10.04
N ALA A 34 -16.69 34.25 10.52
CA ALA A 34 -16.28 35.28 11.46
C ALA A 34 -16.19 34.63 12.85
N ASN A 35 -14.97 34.41 13.34
CA ASN A 35 -14.62 34.40 14.76
C ASN A 35 -13.12 34.09 14.92
N ALA A 36 -12.30 35.15 14.91
CA ALA A 36 -11.00 35.16 15.56
C ALA A 36 -10.65 36.61 15.90
N LEU A 37 -11.35 37.18 16.87
CA LEU A 37 -10.87 38.33 17.62
C LEU A 37 -10.43 37.80 18.98
N ALA A 38 -9.12 37.73 19.22
CA ALA A 38 -8.50 38.14 20.47
C ALA A 38 -6.95 38.13 20.41
N LEU A 39 -6.37 39.28 20.81
CA LEU A 39 -5.13 39.45 21.59
C LEU A 39 -3.75 39.50 20.86
N SER A 40 -3.45 40.71 20.35
CA SER A 40 -2.28 41.55 20.69
C SER A 40 -0.89 40.94 20.97
N ARG A 41 0.10 41.32 20.14
CA ARG A 41 1.45 41.74 20.57
C ARG A 41 2.09 42.67 19.52
N PRO A 42 2.61 43.85 19.87
CA PRO A 42 3.32 44.72 18.93
C PRO A 42 4.80 44.31 18.91
N SER A 43 5.25 43.74 17.80
CA SER A 43 6.65 43.45 17.50
C SER A 43 6.66 43.25 15.97
N SER A 44 7.38 43.98 15.13
CA SER A 44 8.52 44.86 15.32
C SER A 44 8.63 45.70 14.04
N ASP A 45 8.49 47.02 14.11
CA ASP A 45 8.74 47.92 12.97
C ASP A 45 10.20 47.81 12.45
N VAL A 46 11.07 47.10 13.18
CA VAL A 46 12.45 46.78 12.78
C VAL A 46 12.50 45.68 11.71
N ASP A 47 11.54 44.76 11.69
CA ASP A 47 11.50 43.65 10.72
C ASP A 47 11.08 44.13 9.33
N GLU A 48 10.21 45.14 9.25
CA GLU A 48 9.78 45.77 8.00
C GLU A 48 10.87 46.65 7.39
N ILE A 49 11.69 47.30 8.22
CA ILE A 49 12.87 48.08 7.79
C ILE A 49 14.01 47.14 7.32
N MET A 50 14.27 46.04 8.02
CA MET A 50 15.27 45.03 7.62
C MET A 50 14.95 44.36 6.27
N ASN A 51 13.66 44.11 5.99
CA ASN A 51 13.20 43.52 4.73
C ASN A 51 13.31 44.46 3.51
N LEU A 52 13.39 45.77 3.75
CA LEU A 52 13.47 46.79 2.69
C LEU A 52 14.93 47.12 2.32
N LEU A 53 15.88 46.91 3.26
CA LEU A 53 17.30 47.26 3.11
C LEU A 53 18.19 46.08 2.70
N HIS A 54 17.79 44.84 3.01
CA HIS A 54 18.44 43.62 2.54
C HIS A 54 17.36 42.73 1.94
N GLY A 55 17.55 42.33 0.68
CA GLY A 55 16.58 41.53 -0.08
C GLY A 55 15.90 40.47 0.78
N SER A 56 14.58 40.33 0.61
CA SER A 56 13.67 39.54 1.45
C SER A 56 14.31 38.29 2.04
N ASP A 57 14.09 38.06 3.35
CA ASP A 57 14.53 36.87 4.06
C ASP A 57 14.34 35.60 3.20
N PRO A 58 15.44 34.96 2.75
CA PRO A 58 15.40 33.82 1.85
C PRO A 58 14.56 32.66 2.40
N VAL A 59 14.55 32.49 3.73
CA VAL A 59 13.77 31.43 4.39
C VAL A 59 12.28 31.70 4.25
N ARG A 60 11.85 32.95 4.43
CA ARG A 60 10.44 33.34 4.31
C ARG A 60 9.93 33.22 2.87
N VAL A 61 10.76 33.54 1.87
CA VAL A 61 10.40 33.37 0.45
C VAL A 61 10.22 31.90 0.12
N GLU A 62 11.16 31.05 0.54
CA GLU A 62 11.09 29.62 0.30
C GLU A 62 9.89 28.97 1.03
N LEU A 63 9.59 29.41 2.26
CA LEU A 63 8.43 28.93 3.00
C LEU A 63 7.11 29.25 2.29
N ASN A 64 6.98 30.47 1.73
CA ASN A 64 5.82 30.84 0.91
C ASN A 64 5.74 30.03 -0.39
N ARG A 65 6.88 29.74 -1.03
CA ARG A 65 6.93 28.90 -2.24
C ARG A 65 6.43 27.49 -1.93
N LEU A 66 6.92 26.89 -0.85
CA LEU A 66 6.51 25.56 -0.40
C LEU A 66 5.04 25.53 0.02
N GLU A 67 4.54 26.57 0.70
CA GLU A 67 3.12 26.67 1.07
C GLU A 67 2.20 26.74 -0.17
N ASN A 68 2.61 27.49 -1.20
CA ASN A 68 1.91 27.49 -2.50
C ASN A 68 1.94 26.12 -3.16
N GLU A 69 3.11 25.48 -3.17
CA GLU A 69 3.29 24.16 -3.78
C GLU A 69 2.42 23.10 -3.08
N VAL A 70 2.33 23.12 -1.75
CA VAL A 70 1.43 22.24 -0.98
C VAL A 70 -0.04 22.51 -1.35
N ARG A 71 -0.48 23.77 -1.45
CA ARG A 71 -1.86 24.10 -1.83
C ARG A 71 -2.21 23.63 -3.25
N ASP A 72 -1.28 23.78 -4.19
CA ASP A 72 -1.46 23.28 -5.55
C ASP A 72 -1.51 21.75 -5.59
N LYS A 73 -0.65 21.08 -4.81
CA LYS A 73 -0.67 19.62 -4.67
C LYS A 73 -1.96 19.11 -4.03
N ASP A 74 -2.50 19.81 -3.03
CA ASP A 74 -3.80 19.48 -2.42
C ASP A 74 -4.95 19.61 -3.42
N ARG A 75 -4.90 20.62 -4.30
CA ARG A 75 -5.88 20.80 -5.38
C ARG A 75 -5.77 19.70 -6.43
N GLU A 76 -4.55 19.39 -6.90
CA GLU A 76 -4.29 18.28 -7.82
C GLU A 76 -4.77 16.94 -7.25
N LEU A 77 -4.52 16.70 -5.95
CA LEU A 77 -4.98 15.50 -5.27
C LEU A 77 -6.51 15.42 -5.19
N GLY A 78 -7.17 16.56 -4.95
CA GLY A 78 -8.64 16.66 -4.98
C GLY A 78 -9.24 16.35 -6.37
N GLU A 79 -8.62 16.87 -7.43
CA GLU A 79 -9.01 16.60 -8.82
C GLU A 79 -8.81 15.12 -9.17
N ALA A 80 -7.66 14.54 -8.82
CA ALA A 80 -7.37 13.12 -9.02
C ALA A 80 -8.35 12.21 -8.26
N LEU A 81 -8.72 12.54 -7.02
CA LEU A 81 -9.73 11.79 -6.26
C LEU A 81 -11.12 11.85 -6.91
N ALA A 82 -11.49 13.02 -7.46
CA ALA A 82 -12.75 13.17 -8.18
C ALA A 82 -12.76 12.34 -9.47
N GLU A 83 -11.64 12.32 -10.20
CA GLU A 83 -11.46 11.49 -11.39
C GLU A 83 -11.52 10.00 -11.06
N ILE A 84 -10.83 9.54 -10.01
CA ILE A 84 -10.90 8.14 -9.53
C ILE A 84 -12.34 7.75 -9.22
N LYS A 85 -13.12 8.62 -8.57
CA LYS A 85 -14.52 8.35 -8.24
C LYS A 85 -15.40 8.27 -9.49
N SER A 86 -15.18 9.17 -10.45
CA SER A 86 -15.87 9.15 -11.75
C SER A 86 -15.56 7.88 -12.54
N SER A 87 -14.28 7.52 -12.63
CA SER A 87 -13.80 6.32 -13.31
C SER A 87 -14.38 5.04 -12.71
N LYS A 88 -14.43 4.92 -11.38
CA LYS A 88 -15.09 3.79 -10.70
C LYS A 88 -16.59 3.68 -11.02
N ASN A 89 -17.30 4.81 -11.10
CA ASN A 89 -18.71 4.79 -11.49
C ASN A 89 -18.90 4.38 -12.95
N LEU A 90 -18.03 4.87 -13.85
CA LEU A 90 -18.06 4.48 -15.25
C LEU A 90 -17.74 2.99 -15.44
N GLU A 91 -16.79 2.46 -14.67
CA GLU A 91 -16.45 1.03 -14.66
C GLU A 91 -17.64 0.17 -14.24
N ARG A 92 -18.35 0.54 -13.16
CA ARG A 92 -19.59 -0.17 -12.76
C ARG A 92 -20.68 -0.13 -13.83
N LEU A 93 -20.84 0.99 -14.55
CA LEU A 93 -21.82 1.09 -15.63
C LEU A 93 -21.43 0.20 -16.82
N LYS A 94 -20.13 0.10 -17.12
CA LYS A 94 -19.62 -0.82 -18.16
C LYS A 94 -19.81 -2.28 -17.76
N GLU A 95 -19.49 -2.65 -16.53
CA GLU A 95 -19.73 -4.00 -16.00
C GLU A 95 -21.21 -4.38 -16.12
N LYS A 96 -22.12 -3.48 -15.71
CA LYS A 96 -23.55 -3.71 -15.83
C LYS A 96 -24.00 -3.88 -17.29
N ALA A 97 -23.48 -3.06 -18.21
CA ALA A 97 -23.80 -3.20 -19.63
C ALA A 97 -23.26 -4.51 -20.23
N VAL A 98 -22.10 -4.99 -19.76
CA VAL A 98 -21.54 -6.28 -20.17
C VAL A 98 -22.40 -7.44 -19.64
N GLU A 99 -22.86 -7.37 -18.40
CA GLU A 99 -23.78 -8.35 -17.81
C GLU A 99 -25.09 -8.42 -18.59
N GLU A 100 -25.73 -7.28 -18.87
CA GLU A 100 -26.97 -7.22 -19.66
C GLU A 100 -26.79 -7.78 -21.10
N LEU A 101 -25.64 -7.53 -21.73
CA LEU A 101 -25.33 -8.08 -23.05
C LEU A 101 -25.02 -9.59 -23.00
N ALA A 102 -24.43 -10.08 -21.92
CA ALA A 102 -24.18 -11.51 -21.72
C ALA A 102 -25.50 -12.28 -21.57
N ASP A 103 -26.44 -11.76 -20.77
CA ASP A 103 -27.77 -12.34 -20.60
C ASP A 103 -28.55 -12.41 -21.92
N GLU A 104 -28.51 -11.34 -22.72
CA GLU A 104 -29.18 -11.33 -24.02
C GLU A 104 -28.50 -12.27 -25.03
N LEU A 105 -27.17 -12.40 -24.97
CA LEU A 105 -26.42 -13.35 -25.80
C LEU A 105 -26.80 -14.79 -25.46
N GLU A 106 -26.86 -15.14 -24.18
CA GLU A 106 -27.29 -16.47 -23.72
C GLU A 106 -28.73 -16.78 -24.19
N ARG A 107 -29.64 -15.82 -24.03
CA ARG A 107 -31.03 -15.96 -24.47
C ARG A 107 -31.16 -16.15 -25.99
N VAL A 108 -30.33 -15.48 -26.79
CA VAL A 108 -30.31 -15.64 -28.26
C VAL A 108 -29.69 -16.98 -28.65
N ASP A 109 -28.64 -17.42 -27.96
CA ASP A 109 -28.00 -18.72 -28.19
C ASP A 109 -28.95 -19.89 -27.90
N GLU A 110 -29.72 -19.83 -26.80
CA GLU A 110 -30.75 -20.83 -26.49
C GLU A 110 -31.84 -20.89 -27.57
N LYS A 111 -32.30 -19.73 -28.06
CA LYS A 111 -33.26 -19.66 -29.16
C LYS A 111 -32.69 -20.24 -30.45
N LEU A 112 -31.42 -19.95 -30.76
CA LEU A 112 -30.76 -20.47 -31.93
C LEU A 112 -30.71 -22.00 -31.87
N LYS A 113 -30.22 -22.58 -30.76
CA LYS A 113 -30.20 -24.03 -30.52
C LYS A 113 -31.59 -24.67 -30.67
N ALA A 114 -32.63 -24.03 -30.13
CA ALA A 114 -34.00 -24.51 -30.27
C ALA A 114 -34.49 -24.49 -31.73
N THR A 115 -34.17 -23.44 -32.49
CA THR A 115 -34.52 -23.34 -33.91
C THR A 115 -33.73 -24.32 -34.79
N GLU A 116 -32.46 -24.56 -34.48
CA GLU A 116 -31.62 -25.56 -35.16
C GLU A 116 -32.16 -26.97 -34.94
N ALA A 117 -32.53 -27.32 -33.71
CA ALA A 117 -33.14 -28.62 -33.40
C ALA A 117 -34.49 -28.82 -34.12
N LEU A 118 -35.31 -27.76 -34.20
CA LEU A 118 -36.57 -27.80 -34.95
C LEU A 118 -36.32 -28.01 -36.45
N LEU A 119 -35.32 -27.32 -37.01
CA LEU A 119 -34.96 -27.41 -38.42
C LEU A 119 -34.41 -28.79 -38.78
N GLU A 120 -33.58 -29.38 -37.93
CA GLU A 120 -33.08 -30.75 -38.10
C GLU A 120 -34.22 -31.77 -38.08
N SER A 121 -35.16 -31.63 -37.13
CA SER A 121 -36.36 -32.46 -37.05
C SER A 121 -37.21 -32.36 -38.33
N LYS A 122 -37.42 -31.15 -38.85
CA LYS A 122 -38.16 -30.92 -40.10
C LYS A 122 -37.46 -31.51 -41.32
N ASN A 123 -36.13 -31.45 -41.39
CA ASN A 123 -35.36 -32.07 -42.46
C ASN A 123 -35.52 -33.60 -42.47
N LEU A 124 -35.51 -34.23 -41.30
CA LEU A 124 -35.76 -35.67 -41.17
C LEU A 124 -37.18 -36.04 -41.61
N GLU A 125 -38.18 -35.23 -41.24
CA GLU A 125 -39.57 -35.41 -41.66
C GLU A 125 -39.73 -35.31 -43.19
N ILE A 126 -39.09 -34.31 -43.82
CA ILE A 126 -39.08 -34.15 -45.28
C ILE A 126 -38.47 -35.37 -45.97
N LYS A 127 -37.35 -35.89 -45.45
CA LYS A 127 -36.70 -37.08 -46.01
C LYS A 127 -37.63 -38.29 -45.94
N LYS A 128 -38.28 -38.50 -44.79
CA LYS A 128 -39.25 -39.57 -44.58
C LYS A 128 -40.42 -39.49 -45.58
N ILE A 129 -41.04 -38.32 -45.70
CA ILE A 129 -42.15 -38.08 -46.66
C ILE A 129 -41.71 -38.32 -48.10
N ASN A 130 -40.49 -37.92 -48.45
CA ASN A 130 -39.96 -38.13 -49.80
C ASN A 130 -39.75 -39.62 -50.12
N ASP A 131 -39.23 -40.38 -49.16
CA ASP A 131 -39.02 -41.82 -49.32
C ASP A 131 -40.37 -42.56 -49.37
N GLU A 132 -41.34 -42.18 -48.54
CA GLU A 132 -42.72 -42.68 -48.60
C GLU A 132 -43.39 -42.36 -49.96
N LYS A 133 -43.21 -41.14 -50.48
CA LYS A 133 -43.73 -40.75 -51.80
C LYS A 133 -43.15 -41.60 -52.93
N LYS A 134 -41.84 -41.88 -52.90
CA LYS A 134 -41.19 -42.76 -53.88
C LYS A 134 -41.73 -44.18 -53.80
N ALA A 135 -41.90 -44.70 -52.58
CA ALA A 135 -42.48 -46.04 -52.37
C ALA A 135 -43.93 -46.11 -52.87
N ALA A 136 -44.75 -45.09 -52.57
CA ALA A 136 -46.13 -45.01 -53.04
C ALA A 136 -46.23 -44.93 -54.58
N LEU A 137 -45.36 -44.15 -55.23
CA LEU A 137 -45.29 -44.10 -56.69
C LEU A 137 -44.89 -45.46 -57.30
N ALA A 138 -43.89 -46.13 -56.72
CA ALA A 138 -43.50 -47.47 -57.17
C ALA A 138 -44.64 -48.49 -57.03
N ALA A 139 -45.37 -48.45 -55.90
CA ALA A 139 -46.54 -49.29 -55.67
C ALA A 139 -47.66 -48.98 -56.67
N GLN A 140 -47.89 -47.71 -56.99
CA GLN A 140 -48.86 -47.29 -58.01
C GLN A 140 -48.52 -47.86 -59.39
N PHE A 141 -47.27 -47.73 -59.84
CA PHE A 141 -46.84 -48.29 -61.12
C PHE A 141 -46.98 -49.82 -61.17
N ALA A 142 -46.67 -50.51 -60.07
CA ALA A 142 -46.84 -51.96 -59.98
C ALA A 142 -48.33 -52.38 -60.04
N ALA A 143 -49.21 -51.66 -59.34
CA ALA A 143 -50.65 -51.89 -59.38
C ALA A 143 -51.24 -51.63 -60.78
N GLU A 144 -50.82 -50.55 -61.44
CA GLU A 144 -51.26 -50.21 -62.79
C GLU A 144 -50.77 -51.24 -63.83
N ALA A 145 -49.54 -51.73 -63.70
CA ALA A 145 -49.03 -52.82 -64.53
C ALA A 145 -49.85 -54.11 -64.33
N THR A 146 -50.26 -54.41 -63.09
CA THR A 146 -51.10 -55.57 -62.77
C THR A 146 -52.50 -55.42 -63.38
N LEU A 147 -53.13 -54.24 -63.27
CA LEU A 147 -54.41 -53.94 -63.90
C LEU A 147 -54.34 -54.06 -65.43
N ARG A 148 -53.27 -53.58 -66.07
CA ARG A 148 -53.05 -53.76 -67.51
C ARG A 148 -52.98 -55.25 -67.89
N ARG A 149 -52.29 -56.09 -67.11
CA ARG A 149 -52.23 -57.55 -67.33
C ARG A 149 -53.61 -58.20 -67.16
N VAL A 150 -54.36 -57.86 -66.11
CA VAL A 150 -55.71 -58.40 -65.87
C VAL A 150 -56.69 -57.96 -66.97
N HIS A 151 -56.68 -56.70 -67.37
CA HIS A 151 -57.52 -56.21 -68.47
C HIS A 151 -57.16 -56.83 -69.83
N ALA A 152 -55.89 -57.15 -70.07
CA ALA A 152 -55.48 -57.88 -71.27
C ALA A 152 -55.94 -59.35 -71.22
N ALA A 153 -55.88 -59.99 -70.03
CA ALA A 153 -56.34 -61.35 -69.81
C ALA A 153 -57.88 -61.50 -69.92
N GLN A 154 -58.65 -60.43 -69.74
CA GLN A 154 -60.11 -60.42 -69.88
C GLN A 154 -60.61 -60.42 -71.35
N LYS A 155 -59.74 -60.41 -72.37
CA LYS A 155 -60.13 -60.37 -73.79
C LYS A 155 -60.06 -61.70 -74.55
N ASP A 156 -59.55 -62.78 -73.96
CA ASP A 156 -59.54 -64.12 -74.55
C ASP A 156 -60.26 -65.10 -73.61
N ASP A 157 -61.54 -65.34 -73.85
CA ASP A 157 -62.38 -66.34 -73.17
C ASP A 157 -62.15 -67.75 -73.76
N GLU A 158 -60.90 -68.17 -73.84
CA GLU A 158 -60.54 -69.59 -73.84
C GLU A 158 -59.69 -69.84 -72.60
N MET A 159 -60.26 -70.60 -71.66
CA MET A 159 -59.59 -70.96 -70.43
C MET A 159 -58.27 -71.66 -70.79
N PRO A 160 -57.11 -71.06 -70.46
CA PRO A 160 -55.83 -71.57 -70.92
C PRO A 160 -55.61 -73.00 -70.39
N PRO A 161 -54.85 -73.84 -71.11
CA PRO A 161 -54.42 -75.12 -70.59
C PRO A 161 -53.79 -74.94 -69.20
N ILE A 162 -54.06 -75.86 -68.28
CA ILE A 162 -53.62 -75.77 -66.87
C ILE A 162 -52.10 -75.54 -66.75
N GLU A 163 -51.27 -76.07 -67.66
CA GLU A 163 -49.82 -75.79 -67.68
C GLU A 163 -49.48 -74.30 -67.86
N ALA A 164 -50.26 -73.54 -68.63
CA ALA A 164 -50.02 -72.11 -68.83
C ALA A 164 -50.28 -71.28 -67.56
N ILE A 165 -51.05 -71.83 -66.61
CA ILE A 165 -51.32 -71.23 -65.29
C ILE A 165 -50.30 -71.72 -64.25
N ILE A 166 -49.91 -73.00 -64.31
CA ILE A 166 -48.97 -73.60 -63.35
C ILE A 166 -47.54 -73.07 -63.56
N THR A 167 -47.07 -72.95 -64.80
CA THR A 167 -45.66 -72.60 -65.09
C THR A 167 -45.24 -71.24 -64.49
N PRO A 168 -46.03 -70.15 -64.59
CA PRO A 168 -45.72 -68.89 -63.93
C PRO A 168 -45.69 -69.00 -62.38
N LEU A 169 -46.62 -69.76 -61.79
CA LEU A 169 -46.68 -69.95 -60.34
C LEU A 169 -45.49 -70.75 -59.81
N GLU A 170 -45.02 -71.75 -60.56
CA GLU A 170 -43.78 -72.48 -60.24
C GLU A 170 -42.54 -71.58 -60.32
N ALA A 171 -42.49 -70.68 -61.30
CA ALA A 171 -41.41 -69.69 -61.42
C ALA A 171 -41.44 -68.68 -60.27
N GLU A 172 -42.63 -68.18 -59.89
CA GLU A 172 -42.82 -67.29 -58.74
C GLU A 172 -42.45 -67.98 -57.43
N LEU A 173 -42.83 -69.26 -57.23
CA LEU A 173 -42.41 -70.05 -56.07
C LEU A 173 -40.88 -70.19 -56.01
N LYS A 174 -40.23 -70.38 -57.16
CA LYS A 174 -38.77 -70.50 -57.24
C LYS A 174 -38.09 -69.16 -56.91
N LEU A 175 -38.63 -68.04 -57.37
CA LEU A 175 -38.16 -66.69 -57.02
C LEU A 175 -38.36 -66.40 -55.52
N ALA A 176 -39.53 -66.71 -54.97
CA ALA A 176 -39.81 -66.55 -53.55
C ALA A 176 -38.85 -67.38 -52.68
N ARG A 177 -38.50 -68.60 -53.09
CA ARG A 177 -37.49 -69.42 -52.40
C ARG A 177 -36.10 -68.78 -52.43
N LEU A 178 -35.70 -68.20 -53.56
CA LEU A 178 -34.41 -67.48 -53.67
C LEU A 178 -34.40 -66.22 -52.79
N GLU A 179 -35.51 -65.49 -52.73
CA GLU A 179 -35.67 -64.32 -51.87
C GLU A 179 -35.58 -64.71 -50.39
N VAL A 180 -36.20 -65.81 -49.97
CA VAL A 180 -36.08 -66.33 -48.59
C VAL A 180 -34.63 -66.63 -48.22
N VAL A 181 -33.85 -67.24 -49.12
CA VAL A 181 -32.42 -67.51 -48.87
C VAL A 181 -31.63 -66.22 -48.73
N LYS A 182 -31.88 -65.23 -49.59
CA LYS A 182 -31.23 -63.92 -49.51
C LYS A 182 -31.56 -63.22 -48.19
N LEU A 183 -32.83 -63.21 -47.80
CA LEU A 183 -33.27 -62.64 -46.52
C LEU A 183 -32.62 -63.35 -45.32
N GLN A 184 -32.41 -64.68 -45.37
CA GLN A 184 -31.70 -65.40 -44.32
C GLN A 184 -30.23 -64.96 -44.19
N ASP A 185 -29.54 -64.73 -45.30
CA ASP A 185 -28.16 -64.26 -45.29
C ASP A 185 -28.05 -62.81 -44.82
N ASP A 186 -28.98 -61.94 -45.23
CA ASP A 186 -29.09 -60.56 -44.74
C ASP A 186 -29.33 -60.54 -43.22
N ASN A 187 -30.20 -61.43 -42.69
CA ASN A 187 -30.45 -61.52 -41.25
C ASN A 187 -29.19 -61.92 -40.47
N ARG A 188 -28.42 -62.88 -40.99
CA ARG A 188 -27.11 -63.26 -40.39
C ARG A 188 -26.09 -62.13 -40.46
N ALA A 189 -26.10 -61.32 -41.52
CA ALA A 189 -25.24 -60.15 -41.63
C ALA A 189 -25.61 -59.07 -40.61
N LEU A 190 -26.92 -58.84 -40.41
CA LEU A 190 -27.43 -57.96 -39.38
C LEU A 190 -27.01 -58.42 -37.97
N ASP A 191 -27.11 -59.71 -37.65
CA ASP A 191 -26.66 -60.23 -36.35
C ASP A 191 -25.17 -59.99 -36.08
N ARG A 192 -24.32 -60.17 -37.10
CA ARG A 192 -22.88 -59.89 -36.98
C ARG A 192 -22.62 -58.40 -36.78
N LEU A 193 -23.34 -57.55 -37.51
CA LEU A 193 -23.23 -56.10 -37.38
C LEU A 193 -23.66 -55.63 -35.99
N THR A 194 -24.77 -56.17 -35.45
CA THR A 194 -25.27 -55.86 -34.11
C THR A 194 -24.22 -56.20 -33.05
N LYS A 195 -23.66 -57.42 -33.09
CA LYS A 195 -22.58 -57.84 -32.17
C LYS A 195 -21.35 -56.95 -32.26
N SER A 196 -20.96 -56.58 -33.48
CA SER A 196 -19.82 -55.67 -33.70
C SER A 196 -20.09 -54.27 -33.11
N LYS A 197 -21.32 -53.74 -33.25
CA LYS A 197 -21.70 -52.44 -32.70
C LYS A 197 -21.76 -52.47 -31.17
N GLU A 198 -22.31 -53.53 -30.57
CA GLU A 198 -22.32 -53.73 -29.12
C GLU A 198 -20.90 -53.76 -28.54
N ALA A 199 -19.98 -54.48 -29.19
CA ALA A 199 -18.58 -54.50 -28.78
C ALA A 199 -17.92 -53.12 -28.87
N ALA A 200 -18.17 -52.36 -29.94
CA ALA A 200 -17.66 -50.99 -30.10
C ALA A 200 -18.25 -50.04 -29.05
N LEU A 201 -19.52 -50.21 -28.69
CA LEU A 201 -20.20 -49.39 -27.69
C LEU A 201 -19.64 -49.63 -26.29
N LEU A 202 -19.37 -50.90 -25.93
CA LEU A 202 -18.70 -51.25 -24.67
C LEU A 202 -17.28 -50.66 -24.59
N GLU A 203 -16.53 -50.65 -25.69
CA GLU A 203 -15.20 -50.06 -25.72
C GLU A 203 -15.24 -48.53 -25.59
N ALA A 204 -16.19 -47.88 -26.26
CA ALA A 204 -16.43 -46.44 -26.09
C ALA A 204 -16.82 -46.10 -24.65
N GLU A 205 -17.65 -46.91 -24.00
CA GLU A 205 -18.05 -46.72 -22.60
C GLU A 205 -16.84 -46.80 -21.66
N ARG A 206 -15.94 -47.77 -21.84
CA ARG A 206 -14.68 -47.86 -21.09
C ARG A 206 -13.81 -46.63 -21.31
N ALA A 207 -13.71 -46.14 -22.55
CA ALA A 207 -12.94 -44.95 -22.87
C ALA A 207 -13.49 -43.71 -22.16
N VAL A 208 -14.82 -43.56 -22.11
CA VAL A 208 -15.49 -42.47 -21.39
C VAL A 208 -15.24 -42.57 -19.88
N GLN A 209 -15.37 -43.76 -19.29
CA GLN A 209 -15.07 -43.95 -17.86
C GLN A 209 -13.62 -43.60 -17.52
N LEU A 210 -12.67 -44.01 -18.36
CA LEU A 210 -11.26 -43.64 -18.20
C LEU A 210 -11.04 -42.12 -18.32
N ALA A 211 -11.72 -41.47 -19.26
CA ALA A 211 -11.65 -40.02 -19.43
C ALA A 211 -12.22 -39.28 -18.21
N LEU A 212 -13.35 -39.73 -17.66
CA LEU A 212 -13.93 -39.18 -16.43
C LEU A 212 -13.00 -39.32 -15.22
N ALA A 213 -12.36 -40.48 -15.05
CA ALA A 213 -11.38 -40.68 -13.97
C ALA A 213 -10.17 -39.73 -14.12
N LYS A 214 -9.69 -39.53 -15.35
CA LYS A 214 -8.61 -38.56 -15.63
C LYS A 214 -9.04 -37.12 -15.36
N ALA A 215 -10.27 -36.74 -15.73
CA ALA A 215 -10.81 -35.40 -15.47
C ALA A 215 -10.87 -35.12 -13.96
N SER A 216 -11.40 -36.06 -13.17
CA SER A 216 -11.43 -35.94 -11.70
C SER A 216 -10.04 -35.74 -11.09
N LEU A 217 -9.03 -36.47 -11.58
CA LEU A 217 -7.65 -36.31 -11.11
C LEU A 217 -7.08 -34.92 -11.46
N VAL A 218 -7.40 -34.40 -12.64
CA VAL A 218 -6.99 -33.04 -13.04
C VAL A 218 -7.62 -32.00 -12.11
N ASP A 219 -8.91 -32.15 -11.78
CA ASP A 219 -9.61 -31.25 -10.85
C ASP A 219 -8.96 -31.27 -9.46
N ASP A 220 -8.62 -32.45 -8.92
CA ASP A 220 -7.92 -32.59 -7.65
C ASP A 220 -6.53 -31.91 -7.66
N LEU A 221 -5.79 -32.05 -8.76
CA LEU A 221 -4.49 -31.41 -8.94
C LEU A 221 -4.61 -29.89 -9.07
N GLN A 222 -5.65 -29.40 -9.76
CA GLN A 222 -5.93 -27.97 -9.85
C GLN A 222 -6.27 -27.38 -8.48
N ASN A 223 -7.10 -28.06 -7.70
CA ASN A 223 -7.43 -27.65 -6.33
C ASN A 223 -6.16 -27.60 -5.45
N LYS A 224 -5.29 -28.62 -5.55
CA LYS A 224 -4.02 -28.64 -4.81
C LYS A 224 -3.07 -27.53 -5.26
N ASN A 225 -3.01 -27.24 -6.56
CA ASN A 225 -2.20 -26.13 -7.08
C ASN A 225 -2.69 -24.77 -6.57
N GLN A 226 -4.01 -24.55 -6.52
CA GLN A 226 -4.58 -23.31 -5.96
C GLN A 226 -4.22 -23.15 -4.48
N GLU A 227 -4.29 -24.23 -3.70
CA GLU A 227 -3.89 -24.21 -2.29
C GLU A 227 -2.39 -23.91 -2.11
N LEU A 228 -1.53 -24.53 -2.93
CA LEU A 228 -0.10 -24.23 -2.91
C LEU A 228 0.20 -22.77 -3.29
N MET A 229 -0.52 -22.17 -4.24
CA MET A 229 -0.36 -20.75 -4.54
C MET A 229 -0.71 -19.87 -3.34
N LYS A 230 -1.81 -20.15 -2.63
CA LYS A 230 -2.18 -19.44 -1.40
C LYS A 230 -1.10 -19.57 -0.33
N GLN A 231 -0.52 -20.75 -0.16
CA GLN A 231 0.59 -20.96 0.78
C GLN A 231 1.83 -20.16 0.40
N ILE A 232 2.16 -20.05 -0.89
CA ILE A 232 3.27 -19.22 -1.37
C ILE A 232 3.00 -17.75 -1.05
N GLU A 233 1.78 -17.25 -1.28
CA GLU A 233 1.40 -15.87 -0.95
C GLU A 233 1.53 -15.57 0.55
N ILE A 234 1.07 -16.49 1.41
CA ILE A 234 1.21 -16.38 2.86
C ILE A 234 2.69 -16.32 3.25
N CYS A 235 3.51 -17.25 2.76
CA CYS A 235 4.95 -17.27 3.04
C CYS A 235 5.66 -15.99 2.56
N GLN A 236 5.23 -15.40 1.44
CA GLN A 236 5.77 -14.14 0.95
C GLN A 236 5.42 -12.96 1.87
N GLU A 237 4.19 -12.88 2.35
CA GLU A 237 3.79 -11.81 3.27
C GLU A 237 4.42 -12.00 4.66
N GLU A 238 4.56 -13.24 5.14
CA GLU A 238 5.30 -13.56 6.36
C GLU A 238 6.75 -13.08 6.28
N ASN A 239 7.45 -13.38 5.18
CA ASN A 239 8.83 -12.90 4.95
C ASN A 239 8.91 -11.37 4.96
N LYS A 240 7.94 -10.70 4.34
CA LYS A 240 7.88 -9.23 4.32
C LYS A 240 7.65 -8.64 5.72
N ILE A 241 6.85 -9.29 6.56
CA ILE A 241 6.66 -8.91 7.96
C ILE A 241 7.95 -9.12 8.75
N LEU A 242 8.60 -10.29 8.57
CA LEU A 242 9.88 -10.61 9.21
C LEU A 242 10.96 -9.59 8.84
N ASP A 243 11.06 -9.21 7.57
CA ASP A 243 12.00 -8.19 7.08
C ASP A 243 11.76 -6.81 7.71
N LYS A 244 10.49 -6.39 7.83
CA LYS A 244 10.13 -5.13 8.50
C LYS A 244 10.52 -5.16 9.98
N MET A 245 10.21 -6.25 10.67
CA MET A 245 10.57 -6.45 12.08
C MET A 245 12.09 -6.47 12.27
N HIS A 246 12.83 -7.16 11.41
CA HIS A 246 14.29 -7.21 11.50
C HIS A 246 14.90 -5.83 11.31
N ARG A 247 14.47 -5.06 10.29
CA ARG A 247 14.90 -3.67 10.08
C ARG A 247 14.61 -2.78 11.31
N GLN A 248 13.44 -2.91 11.92
CA GLN A 248 13.10 -2.16 13.13
C GLN A 248 14.04 -2.52 14.30
N LYS A 249 14.29 -3.81 14.53
CA LYS A 249 15.22 -4.26 15.57
C LYS A 249 16.64 -3.76 15.34
N VAL A 250 17.12 -3.76 14.09
CA VAL A 250 18.44 -3.21 13.74
C VAL A 250 18.49 -1.72 14.07
N ALA A 251 17.47 -0.94 13.68
CA ALA A 251 17.42 0.49 14.01
C ALA A 251 17.38 0.76 15.53
N GLU A 252 16.70 -0.09 16.31
CA GLU A 252 16.70 -0.01 17.77
C GLU A 252 18.09 -0.30 18.36
N VAL A 253 18.77 -1.34 17.86
CA VAL A 253 20.15 -1.67 18.24
C VAL A 253 21.09 -0.52 17.92
N GLU A 254 21.00 0.08 16.72
CA GLU A 254 21.80 1.25 16.33
C GLU A 254 21.57 2.44 17.27
N LYS A 255 20.32 2.72 17.65
CA LYS A 255 20.01 3.77 18.62
C LYS A 255 20.62 3.48 20.00
N LEU A 256 20.52 2.24 20.48
CA LEU A 256 21.13 1.85 21.75
C LEU A 256 22.65 1.98 21.68
N MET A 257 23.28 1.58 20.57
CA MET A 257 24.72 1.76 20.36
C MET A 257 25.13 3.23 20.42
N GLN A 258 24.36 4.13 19.80
CA GLN A 258 24.61 5.57 19.89
C GLN A 258 24.49 6.08 21.34
N THR A 259 23.47 5.61 22.07
CA THR A 259 23.26 6.00 23.47
C THR A 259 24.41 5.51 24.36
N VAL A 260 24.93 4.31 24.11
CA VAL A 260 26.11 3.78 24.81
C VAL A 260 27.34 4.65 24.55
N HIS A 261 27.56 5.06 23.29
CA HIS A 261 28.69 5.92 22.94
C HIS A 261 28.62 7.29 23.65
N GLU A 262 27.44 7.92 23.69
CA GLU A 262 27.22 9.18 24.42
C GLU A 262 27.50 9.03 25.93
N LEU A 263 27.12 7.89 26.52
CA LEU A 263 27.41 7.61 27.92
C LEU A 263 28.91 7.38 28.15
N GLU A 264 29.62 6.71 27.24
CA GLU A 264 31.07 6.55 27.30
C GLU A 264 31.79 7.90 27.28
N GLU A 265 31.38 8.82 26.39
CA GLU A 265 31.92 10.19 26.34
C GLU A 265 31.63 10.96 27.63
N ALA A 266 30.42 10.86 28.17
CA ALA A 266 30.05 11.50 29.43
C ALA A 266 30.86 10.94 30.62
N VAL A 267 31.14 9.64 30.65
CA VAL A 267 32.00 9.01 31.67
C VAL A 267 33.43 9.51 31.55
N LEU A 268 33.99 9.60 30.33
CA LEU A 268 35.33 10.14 30.10
C LEU A 268 35.42 11.61 30.56
N ALA A 269 34.44 12.43 30.20
CA ALA A 269 34.34 13.82 30.65
C ALA A 269 34.21 13.93 32.19
N GLY A 270 33.39 13.07 32.80
CA GLY A 270 33.24 12.97 34.25
C GLY A 270 34.53 12.58 34.95
N GLY A 271 35.30 11.65 34.37
CA GLY A 271 36.64 11.28 34.85
C GLY A 271 37.62 12.47 34.81
N ALA A 272 37.62 13.24 33.71
CA ALA A 272 38.44 14.44 33.61
C ALA A 272 38.05 15.50 34.65
N ALA A 273 36.75 15.73 34.86
CA ALA A 273 36.24 16.65 35.88
C ALA A 273 36.63 16.20 37.30
N ALA A 274 36.50 14.90 37.61
CA ALA A 274 36.90 14.34 38.90
C ALA A 274 38.42 14.50 39.14
N ASN A 275 39.25 14.38 38.11
CA ASN A 275 40.68 14.64 38.21
C ASN A 275 40.96 16.11 38.54
N ALA A 276 40.32 17.04 37.85
CA ALA A 276 40.44 18.47 38.12
C ALA A 276 40.02 18.82 39.56
N VAL A 277 38.93 18.24 40.07
CA VAL A 277 38.48 18.43 41.46
C VAL A 277 39.55 17.95 42.45
N ARG A 278 40.16 16.77 42.22
CA ARG A 278 41.24 16.26 43.08
C ARG A 278 42.46 17.17 43.08
N ASP A 279 42.83 17.74 41.93
CA ASP A 279 43.96 18.65 41.84
C ASP A 279 43.71 20.00 42.52
N PHE A 280 42.51 20.58 42.35
CA PHE A 280 42.12 21.76 43.11
C PHE A 280 42.09 21.48 44.62
N GLN A 281 41.58 20.32 45.05
CA GLN A 281 41.57 19.93 46.45
C GLN A 281 42.99 19.84 47.02
N ARG A 282 43.94 19.26 46.28
CA ARG A 282 45.35 19.23 46.65
C ARG A 282 45.93 20.64 46.78
N LYS A 283 45.65 21.52 45.82
CA LYS A 283 46.16 22.90 45.86
C LYS A 283 45.61 23.69 47.05
N VAL A 284 44.34 23.47 47.41
CA VAL A 284 43.74 24.05 48.62
C VAL A 284 44.44 23.53 49.89
N GLN A 285 44.78 22.24 49.94
CA GLN A 285 45.54 21.69 51.08
C GLN A 285 46.92 22.34 51.21
N GLU A 286 47.68 22.44 50.11
CA GLU A 286 48.98 23.12 50.07
C GLU A 286 48.87 24.58 50.56
N MET A 287 47.94 25.36 50.00
CA MET A 287 47.73 26.75 50.43
C MET A 287 47.34 26.87 51.90
N ASN A 288 46.60 25.89 52.44
CA ASN A 288 46.24 25.89 53.85
C ASN A 288 47.45 25.57 54.75
N GLU A 289 48.37 24.73 54.29
CA GLU A 289 49.64 24.49 54.97
C GLU A 289 50.52 25.75 54.96
N GLU A 290 50.65 26.40 53.80
CA GLU A 290 51.34 27.70 53.66
C GLU A 290 50.69 28.79 54.53
N LYS A 291 49.37 28.85 54.58
CA LYS A 291 48.65 29.76 55.47
C LYS A 291 49.03 29.50 56.93
N LYS A 292 49.06 28.24 57.38
CA LYS A 292 49.48 27.89 58.74
C LYS A 292 50.94 28.24 59.01
N THR A 293 51.85 28.13 58.04
CA THR A 293 53.25 28.54 58.24
C THR A 293 53.35 30.06 58.36
N LEU A 294 52.69 30.81 57.48
CA LEU A 294 52.62 32.27 57.53
C LEU A 294 51.96 32.77 58.82
N GLU A 295 50.88 32.15 59.29
CA GLU A 295 50.25 32.49 60.57
C GLU A 295 51.23 32.35 61.74
N ARG A 296 52.05 31.29 61.75
CA ARG A 296 53.10 31.11 62.76
C ARG A 296 54.20 32.16 62.63
N GLU A 297 54.59 32.53 61.41
CA GLU A 297 55.56 33.60 61.16
C GLU A 297 55.05 34.96 61.64
N VAL A 298 53.80 35.30 61.33
CA VAL A 298 53.13 36.51 61.81
C VAL A 298 53.06 36.51 63.33
N ALA A 299 52.71 35.39 63.96
CA ALA A 299 52.72 35.27 65.42
C ALA A 299 54.13 35.49 66.01
N ARG A 300 55.18 34.90 65.42
CA ARG A 300 56.58 35.12 65.82
C ARG A 300 56.98 36.59 65.66
N ALA A 301 56.66 37.20 64.52
CA ALA A 301 56.94 38.60 64.25
C ALA A 301 56.22 39.52 65.26
N LYS A 302 54.95 39.25 65.57
CA LYS A 302 54.18 39.97 66.58
C LYS A 302 54.81 39.89 67.97
N VAL A 303 55.30 38.71 68.38
CA VAL A 303 56.04 38.56 69.66
C VAL A 303 57.33 39.38 69.63
N SER A 304 58.09 39.32 68.54
CA SER A 304 59.32 40.11 68.39
C SER A 304 59.06 41.62 68.45
N VAL A 305 58.03 42.11 67.75
CA VAL A 305 57.60 43.52 67.78
C VAL A 305 57.16 43.92 69.18
N ASN A 306 56.35 43.10 69.86
CA ASN A 306 55.95 43.36 71.25
C ASN A 306 57.16 43.41 72.19
N ARG A 307 58.17 42.55 71.99
CA ARG A 307 59.41 42.58 72.78
C ARG A 307 60.20 43.86 72.53
N VAL A 308 60.37 44.27 71.28
CA VAL A 308 61.02 45.55 70.92
C VAL A 308 60.26 46.72 71.54
N ALA A 309 58.93 46.76 71.40
CA ALA A 309 58.08 47.78 72.01
C ALA A 309 58.24 47.83 73.54
N THR A 310 58.38 46.66 74.20
CA THR A 310 58.63 46.58 75.65
C THR A 310 60.03 47.10 76.03
N VAL A 311 61.08 46.74 75.27
CA VAL A 311 62.44 47.25 75.48
C VAL A 311 62.47 48.76 75.31
N VAL A 312 61.92 49.26 74.20
CA VAL A 312 61.81 50.70 73.92
C VAL A 312 61.01 51.42 75.00
N ALA A 313 59.88 50.85 75.46
CA ALA A 313 59.12 51.43 76.57
C ALA A 313 59.89 51.43 77.91
N ASN A 314 60.75 50.45 78.16
CA ASN A 314 61.63 50.42 79.34
C ASN A 314 62.77 51.43 79.23
N GLU A 315 63.34 51.64 78.04
CA GLU A 315 64.28 52.74 77.76
C GLU A 315 63.64 54.12 77.95
N TRP A 316 62.31 54.22 77.91
CA TRP A 316 61.53 55.45 78.13
C TRP A 316 61.17 55.70 79.60
N LYS A 317 61.68 54.90 80.54
CA LYS A 317 61.48 55.14 81.97
C LYS A 317 62.60 56.00 82.54
N ASP A 318 62.25 56.99 83.36
CA ASP A 318 63.22 57.79 84.11
C ASP A 318 63.86 56.99 85.27
N GLY A 319 64.85 57.57 85.95
CA GLY A 319 65.55 56.92 87.08
C GLY A 319 64.65 56.54 88.27
N ASN A 320 63.35 56.88 88.23
CA ASN A 320 62.34 56.53 89.23
C ASN A 320 61.22 55.65 88.63
N ASP A 321 61.50 54.96 87.52
CA ASP A 321 60.66 53.94 86.88
C ASP A 321 59.32 54.51 86.33
N LYS A 322 59.22 55.82 86.11
CA LYS A 322 58.06 56.49 85.50
C LYS A 322 58.29 56.71 84.01
N VAL A 323 57.28 56.42 83.20
CA VAL A 323 57.31 56.68 81.74
C VAL A 323 57.48 58.19 81.52
N MET A 324 58.49 58.57 80.75
CA MET A 324 58.80 59.97 80.45
C MET A 324 57.58 60.67 79.78
N PRO A 325 57.15 61.85 80.27
CA PRO A 325 56.03 62.59 79.69
C PRO A 325 56.23 62.92 78.20
N VAL A 326 55.19 62.74 77.38
CA VAL A 326 55.21 62.93 75.91
C VAL A 326 55.78 64.30 75.49
N LYS A 327 55.54 65.36 76.27
CA LYS A 327 56.13 66.69 76.01
C LYS A 327 57.64 66.70 76.12
N GLN A 328 58.22 66.11 77.17
CA GLN A 328 59.67 66.03 77.35
C GLN A 328 60.34 65.19 76.25
N TRP A 329 59.70 64.10 75.85
CA TRP A 329 60.20 63.28 74.76
C TRP A 329 60.23 64.01 73.41
N LEU A 330 59.17 64.76 73.07
CA LEU A 330 59.16 65.57 71.85
C LEU A 330 60.25 66.65 71.88
N GLU A 331 60.54 67.24 73.03
CA GLU A 331 61.63 68.20 73.21
C GLU A 331 63.02 67.53 73.04
N GLU A 332 63.27 66.37 73.65
CA GLU A 332 64.54 65.64 73.50
C GLU A 332 64.75 65.10 72.09
N ARG A 333 63.68 64.63 71.43
CA ARG A 333 63.74 64.18 70.04
C ARG A 333 63.92 65.35 69.08
N ARG A 334 63.32 66.51 69.37
CA ARG A 334 63.62 67.77 68.68
C ARG A 334 65.08 68.17 68.87
N LEU A 335 65.67 67.97 70.05
CA LEU A 335 67.10 68.23 70.28
C LEU A 335 68.02 67.24 69.56
N LEU A 336 67.67 65.95 69.52
CA LEU A 336 68.42 64.92 68.79
C LEU A 336 68.30 65.09 67.27
N GLN A 337 67.13 65.47 66.77
CA GLN A 337 66.90 65.76 65.35
C GLN A 337 67.60 67.06 64.95
N VAL A 338 67.57 68.10 65.79
CA VAL A 338 68.40 69.31 65.59
C VAL A 338 69.89 68.97 65.63
N SER A 339 70.35 68.02 66.44
CA SER A 339 71.76 67.59 66.47
C SER A 339 72.16 66.74 65.25
N HIS A 340 71.26 65.88 64.74
CA HIS A 340 71.49 65.10 63.52
C HIS A 340 71.44 65.99 62.27
N ASP A 341 70.41 66.84 62.17
CA ASP A 341 70.28 67.84 61.10
C ASP A 341 71.42 68.87 61.15
N SER A 342 71.93 69.24 62.33
CA SER A 342 73.13 70.10 62.43
C SER A 342 74.42 69.37 62.02
N SER A 343 74.52 68.06 62.26
CA SER A 343 75.67 67.25 61.83
C SER A 343 75.65 67.01 60.32
N ASP A 344 74.48 66.75 59.74
CA ASP A 344 74.27 66.66 58.29
C ASP A 344 74.44 68.03 57.61
N PHE A 345 73.98 69.13 58.22
CA PHE A 345 74.20 70.47 57.71
C PHE A 345 75.69 70.86 57.75
N LEU A 346 76.44 70.46 58.79
CA LEU A 346 77.90 70.64 58.84
C LEU A 346 78.65 69.76 57.83
N LEU A 347 78.21 68.53 57.58
CA LEU A 347 78.77 67.66 56.53
C LEU A 347 78.45 68.18 55.13
N GLN A 348 77.23 68.67 54.89
CA GLN A 348 76.80 69.24 53.61
C GLN A 348 77.49 70.59 53.34
N PHE A 349 77.67 71.44 54.37
CA PHE A 349 78.43 72.69 54.26
C PHE A 349 79.93 72.43 54.00
N THR A 350 80.51 71.39 54.61
CA THR A 350 81.92 70.99 54.36
C THR A 350 82.11 70.41 52.95
N LEU A 351 81.13 69.69 52.41
CA LEU A 351 81.13 69.21 51.01
C LEU A 351 80.93 70.36 50.01
N MET A 352 80.10 71.36 50.34
CA MET A 352 79.81 72.48 49.45
C MET A 352 81.00 73.47 49.35
N VAL A 353 81.77 73.65 50.43
CA VAL A 353 83.00 74.47 50.44
C VAL A 353 84.16 73.80 49.70
N ASN A 354 84.19 72.46 49.61
CA ASN A 354 85.23 71.72 48.88
C ASN A 354 84.98 71.57 47.36
N VAL A 355 83.85 72.02 46.83
CA VAL A 355 83.49 71.91 45.38
C VAL A 355 83.58 73.27 44.65
N SER A 356 84.06 74.33 45.30
CA SER A 356 84.33 75.65 44.67
C SER A 356 85.81 76.08 44.74
N ILE A 357 86.73 75.11 44.72
CA ILE A 357 88.16 75.33 44.43
C ILE A 357 88.55 74.49 43.21
#